data_AF-A0A7G3A1V9-F1
#
_entry.id   AF-A0A7G3A1V9-F1
#
_cell.length_a   1.000
_cell.length_b   1.000
_cell.length_c   1.000
_cell.angle_alpha   90.00
_cell.angle_beta   90.00
_cell.angle_gamma   90.00
#
_symmetry.space_group_name_H-M   'P 1'
#
loop_
_entity.id
_entity.type
_entity.pdbx_description
1 polymer ?
#
loop_
_entity_poly.entity_id
_entity_poly.type
_entity_poly.pdbx_seq_one_letter_code
_entity_poly.pdbx_strand_id
1 'polypeptide(L)' 'MANRLFRHSVGLVALIVTAINTGIDPGLVPRWLGAWALAFPIAWFAAVFWGPFARRIARVFVPPPEE' A
#
# COMPACT_ATOMS: atom_id res chain seq x y z
N MET A 1 4.54 18.56 3.70
CA MET A 1 3.08 18.48 4.00
C MET A 1 2.34 17.40 3.19
N ALA A 2 2.77 17.08 1.96
CA ALA A 2 2.18 16.02 1.12
C ALA A 2 2.25 14.58 1.69
N ASN A 3 3.18 14.31 2.62
CA ASN A 3 3.43 12.96 3.13
C ASN A 3 2.37 12.42 4.11
N ARG A 4 1.44 13.27 4.59
CA ARG A 4 0.32 12.84 5.44
C ARG A 4 -0.96 12.58 4.64
N LEU A 5 -1.15 13.24 3.49
CA LEU A 5 -2.36 13.10 2.68
C LEU A 5 -2.40 11.76 1.93
N PHE A 6 -1.26 11.26 1.47
CA PHE A 6 -1.17 10.02 0.69
C PHE A 6 -1.46 8.75 1.50
N ARG A 7 -1.24 8.80 2.83
CA ARG A 7 -1.42 7.64 3.71
C ARG A 7 -2.89 7.34 4.02
N HIS A 8 -3.80 8.29 3.81
CA HIS A 8 -5.22 8.16 4.18
C HIS A 8 -6.15 7.83 3.01
N SER A 9 -5.67 7.92 1.75
CA SER A 9 -6.53 7.82 0.57
C SER A 9 -6.49 6.45 -0.12
N VAL A 10 -5.66 5.51 0.32
CA VAL A 10 -5.43 4.24 -0.40
C VAL A 10 -6.71 3.42 -0.55
N GLY A 11 -7.55 3.39 0.50
CA GLY A 11 -8.87 2.75 0.45
C GLY A 11 -9.80 3.38 -0.60
N LEU A 12 -9.87 4.71 -0.60
CA LEU A 12 -10.71 5.47 -1.53
C LEU A 12 -10.24 5.34 -2.97
N VAL A 13 -8.93 5.45 -3.22
CA VAL A 13 -8.35 5.28 -4.55
C VAL A 13 -8.60 3.86 -5.05
N ALA A 14 -8.36 2.84 -4.21
CA ALA A 14 -8.67 1.45 -4.58
C ALA A 14 -10.16 1.25 -4.89
N LEU A 15 -11.06 1.92 -4.15
CA LEU A 15 -12.50 1.86 -4.40
C LEU A 15 -12.87 2.49 -5.75
N ILE A 16 -12.33 3.67 -6.05
CA ILE A 16 -12.54 4.36 -7.33
C ILE A 16 -12.04 3.50 -8.49
N VAL A 17 -10.82 2.95 -8.38
CA VAL A 17 -10.24 2.08 -9.42
C VAL A 17 -11.08 0.81 -9.60
N THR A 18 -11.57 0.21 -8.51
CA THR A 18 -12.45 -0.97 -8.58
C THR A 18 -13.77 -0.63 -9.29
N ALA A 19 -14.38 0.50 -8.96
CA ALA A 19 -15.61 0.97 -9.59
C ALA A 19 -15.43 1.22 -11.09
N ILE A 20 -14.31 1.86 -11.50
CA ILE A 20 -13.98 2.09 -12.90
C ILE A 20 -13.78 0.77 -13.66
N ASN A 21 -13.04 -0.17 -13.09
CA ASN A 21 -12.66 -1.41 -13.79
C ASN A 21 -13.77 -2.46 -13.84
N THR A 22 -14.68 -2.45 -12.87
CA THR A 22 -15.63 -3.55 -12.67
C THR A 22 -17.09 -3.10 -12.67
N GLY A 23 -17.36 -1.80 -12.67
CA GLY A 23 -18.70 -1.22 -12.64
C GLY A 23 -19.22 -0.97 -11.21
N ILE A 24 -20.28 -0.14 -11.14
CA ILE A 24 -20.99 0.21 -9.90
C ILE A 24 -22.29 -0.59 -9.86
N ASP A 25 -22.28 -1.66 -9.08
CA ASP A 25 -23.40 -2.57 -8.85
C ASP A 25 -23.32 -3.10 -7.41
N PRO A 26 -24.33 -3.85 -6.91
CA PRO A 26 -24.32 -4.38 -5.54
C PRO A 26 -23.08 -5.22 -5.18
N GLY A 27 -22.35 -5.74 -6.17
CA GLY A 27 -21.10 -6.47 -6.02
C GLY A 27 -19.85 -5.59 -5.85
N LEU A 28 -19.93 -4.26 -5.93
CA LEU A 28 -18.76 -3.38 -5.86
C LEU A 28 -18.03 -3.49 -4.52
N VAL A 29 -18.75 -3.36 -3.41
CA VAL A 29 -18.18 -3.45 -2.06
C VAL A 29 -17.50 -4.80 -1.79
N PRO A 30 -18.13 -5.97 -2.05
CA PRO A 30 -17.48 -7.24 -1.82
C PRO A 30 -16.27 -7.48 -2.73
N ARG A 31 -16.26 -7.01 -4.00
CA ARG A 31 -15.08 -7.07 -4.86
C ARG A 31 -13.93 -6.23 -4.30
N TRP A 32 -14.22 -5.01 -3.87
CA TRP A 32 -13.24 -4.11 -3.27
C TRP A 32 -12.65 -4.70 -1.97
N LEU A 33 -13.50 -5.18 -1.05
CA LEU A 33 -13.03 -5.84 0.18
C LEU A 33 -12.27 -7.14 -0.09
N GLY A 34 -12.70 -7.93 -1.08
CA GLY A 34 -12.00 -9.14 -1.51
C GLY A 34 -10.59 -8.86 -2.03
N ALA A 35 -10.39 -7.76 -2.76
CA ALA A 35 -9.07 -7.32 -3.18
C ALA A 35 -8.17 -6.98 -1.99
N TRP A 36 -8.71 -6.33 -0.96
CA TRP A 36 -7.98 -6.06 0.29
C TRP A 36 -7.59 -7.33 1.04
N ALA A 37 -8.47 -8.33 1.06
CA ALA A 37 -8.17 -9.62 1.70
C ALA A 37 -6.95 -10.33 1.10
N LEU A 38 -6.65 -10.11 -0.19
CA LEU A 38 -5.42 -10.58 -0.84
C LEU A 38 -4.24 -9.60 -0.67
N ALA A 39 -4.48 -8.31 -0.80
CA ALA A 39 -3.42 -7.30 -0.74
C ALA A 39 -2.74 -7.22 0.64
N PHE A 40 -3.50 -7.32 1.73
CA PHE A 40 -2.97 -7.27 3.10
C PHE A 40 -1.91 -8.34 3.41
N PRO A 41 -2.17 -9.65 3.22
CA PRO A 41 -1.18 -10.68 3.52
C PRO A 41 0.07 -10.56 2.63
N ILE A 42 -0.10 -10.18 1.36
CA ILE A 42 1.02 -9.97 0.44
C ILE A 42 1.88 -8.78 0.91
N ALA A 43 1.26 -7.66 1.28
CA ALA A 43 1.97 -6.48 1.78
C ALA A 43 2.70 -6.77 3.08
N TRP A 44 2.07 -7.51 4.00
CA TRP A 44 2.71 -7.92 5.25
C TRP A 44 3.93 -8.82 5.00
N PHE A 45 3.80 -9.83 4.13
CA PHE A 45 4.90 -10.71 3.76
C PHE A 45 6.05 -9.91 3.12
N ALA A 46 5.75 -9.04 2.16
CA ALA A 46 6.74 -8.18 1.54
C ALA A 46 7.46 -7.31 2.57
N ALA A 47 6.73 -6.69 3.50
CA ALA A 47 7.32 -5.85 4.54
C ALA A 47 8.27 -6.63 5.46
N VAL A 48 7.89 -7.84 5.88
CA VAL A 48 8.71 -8.69 6.76
C VAL A 48 9.97 -9.17 6.06
N PHE A 49 9.85 -9.72 4.86
CA PHE A 49 10.97 -10.34 4.17
C PHE A 49 11.90 -9.32 3.49
N TRP A 50 11.36 -8.24 2.90
CA TRP A 50 12.15 -7.22 2.21
C TRP A 50 12.58 -6.09 3.15
N GLY A 51 11.98 -5.95 4.33
CA GLY A 51 12.34 -4.92 5.31
C GLY A 51 13.83 -4.86 5.64
N PRO A 52 14.51 -5.98 5.97
CA PRO A 52 15.96 -5.98 6.23
C PRO A 52 16.78 -5.56 5.01
N PHE A 53 16.38 -5.98 3.81
CA PHE A 53 17.06 -5.64 2.56
C PHE A 53 16.92 -4.16 2.22
N ALA A 54 15.71 -3.61 2.35
CA ALA A 54 15.44 -2.19 2.17
C ALA A 54 16.28 -1.33 3.12
N ARG A 55 16.45 -1.75 4.38
CA ARG A 55 17.33 -1.06 5.35
C ARG A 55 18.82 -1.15 4.99
N ARG A 56 19.27 -2.24 4.36
CA ARG A 56 20.66 -2.35 3.86
C ARG A 56 20.88 -1.38 2.70
N ILE A 57 19.97 -1.35 1.73
CA ILE A 57 20.05 -0.42 0.59
C ILE A 57 19.99 1.04 1.08
N ALA A 58 19.07 1.37 1.98
CA ALA A 58 18.92 2.74 2.48
C ALA A 58 20.22 3.26 3.10
N ARG A 59 20.97 2.41 3.82
CA ARG A 59 22.28 2.78 4.41
C ARG A 59 23.37 3.11 3.39
N VAL A 60 23.23 2.69 2.13
CA VAL A 60 24.17 3.07 1.06
C VAL A 60 23.95 4.52 0.62
N PHE A 61 22.71 5.00 0.68
CA PHE A 61 22.32 6.32 0.17
C PHE A 61 22.09 7.37 1.25
N VAL A 62 21.85 6.95 2.50
CA VAL A 62 21.62 7.84 3.64
C VAL A 62 22.94 8.01 4.40
N PRO A 63 23.53 9.23 4.43
CA PRO A 63 24.70 9.50 5.24
C PRO A 63 24.42 9.20 6.72
N PRO A 64 25.43 8.80 7.51
CA PRO A 64 25.26 8.64 8.95
C PRO A 64 24.75 9.95 9.56
N PRO A 65 23.86 9.89 10.58
CA PRO A 65 23.39 11.11 11.24
C PRO A 65 24.57 11.86 11.84
N GLU A 66 24.61 13.17 11.65
CA GLU A 66 25.60 14.04 12.31
C GLU A 66 25.31 14.02 13.82
N GLU A 67 26.33 13.73 14.63
CA GLU A 67 26.24 13.68 16.10
C GLU A 67 25.98 15.07 16.71
#